data_AF-A0A1Y2C058-F1
#
_entry.id   AF-A0A1Y2C058-F1
#
_cell.length_a   1.000
_cell.length_b   1.000
_cell.length_c   1.000
_cell.angle_alpha   90.00
_cell.angle_beta   90.00
_cell.angle_gamma   90.00
#
_symmetry.space_group_name_H-M   'P 1'
#
loop_
_entity.id
_entity.type
_entity.pdbx_description
1 polymer ?
#
loop_
_entity_poly.entity_id
_entity_poly.type
_entity_poly.pdbx_seq_one_letter_code
_entity_poly.pdbx_strand_id
1 'polypeptide(L)'
;MYGSCTFKDETTNMTRDIPFDNHPVDFCRYNPKANLTECDAVYVKRTLFRKGWSYMHCGKLEGASCVTDDECAYNLCIDGECAKLSNGPSDSDNLIMIVYFYLGITVLALAILCPLYSYCYIHQPKNRKKIVFFAAVTVFILLSIWVK
;
A
#
# COMPACT_ATOMS: atom_id res chain seq x y z
N MET A 1 26.57 -0.63 -32.34
CA MET A 1 26.69 0.67 -31.66
C MET A 1 25.30 1.04 -31.20
N TYR A 2 25.06 1.03 -29.88
CA TYR A 2 23.81 1.51 -29.30
C TYR A 2 24.01 3.00 -29.02
N GLY A 3 23.23 3.87 -29.66
CA GLY A 3 23.14 5.28 -29.27
C GLY A 3 22.01 5.45 -28.27
N SER A 4 22.14 6.35 -27.30
CA SER A 4 21.01 6.83 -26.47
C SER A 4 20.73 8.28 -26.86
N CYS A 5 19.49 8.59 -27.26
CA CYS A 5 19.05 9.98 -27.40
C CYS A 5 18.48 10.44 -26.07
N THR A 6 19.18 11.33 -25.39
CA THR A 6 18.66 12.01 -24.21
C THR A 6 17.91 13.26 -24.66
N PHE A 7 16.57 13.23 -24.57
CA PHE A 7 15.79 14.47 -24.68
C PHE A 7 15.90 15.22 -23.35
N LYS A 8 16.31 16.50 -23.42
CA LYS A 8 16.23 17.43 -22.29
C LYS A 8 15.02 18.33 -22.53
N ASP A 9 13.94 18.05 -21.82
CA ASP A 9 12.80 18.97 -21.78
C ASP A 9 13.18 20.17 -20.89
N GLU A 10 13.32 21.34 -21.50
CA GLU A 10 13.68 22.59 -20.80
C GLU A 10 12.61 23.04 -19.79
N THR A 11 11.40 22.48 -19.85
CA THR A 11 10.32 22.80 -18.91
C THR A 11 10.22 21.85 -17.71
N THR A 12 10.74 20.62 -17.81
CA THR A 12 10.56 19.58 -16.77
C THR A 12 11.85 18.91 -16.29
N ASN A 13 13.01 19.22 -16.89
CA ASN A 13 14.33 18.69 -16.48
C ASN A 13 14.37 17.16 -16.32
N MET A 14 13.58 16.45 -17.15
CA MET A 14 13.45 15.00 -17.12
C MET A 14 14.13 14.41 -18.35
N THR A 15 15.04 13.45 -18.13
CA THR A 15 15.75 12.73 -19.19
C THR A 15 15.06 11.39 -19.44
N ARG A 16 14.67 11.10 -20.69
CA ARG A 16 14.06 9.81 -21.07
C ARG A 16 14.77 9.19 -22.28
N ASP A 17 15.01 7.88 -22.21
CA ASP A 17 15.52 7.06 -23.31
C ASP A 17 14.32 6.48 -24.09
N ILE A 18 14.29 6.68 -25.41
CA ILE A 18 13.19 6.27 -26.30
C ILE A 18 13.72 5.22 -27.31
N PRO A 19 13.03 4.10 -27.56
CA PRO A 19 13.43 3.08 -28.54
C PRO A 19 13.32 3.56 -30.00
N PHE A 20 14.27 3.10 -30.82
CA PHE A 20 14.58 3.57 -32.18
C PHE A 20 13.75 2.90 -33.29
N ASP A 21 13.56 3.63 -34.39
CA ASP A 21 13.25 3.06 -35.70
C ASP A 21 14.51 3.18 -36.59
N ASN A 22 14.89 2.11 -37.28
CA ASN A 22 16.18 1.95 -37.96
C ASN A 22 16.33 2.86 -39.20
N HIS A 23 16.70 4.12 -39.02
CA HIS A 23 17.09 5.06 -40.09
C HIS A 23 18.29 5.95 -39.65
N PRO A 24 19.02 6.58 -40.59
CA PRO A 24 20.42 6.96 -40.40
C PRO A 24 20.65 8.02 -39.32
N VAL A 25 21.84 7.91 -38.76
CA VAL A 25 22.45 8.62 -37.63
C VAL A 25 22.22 10.15 -37.72
N ASP A 26 21.82 10.74 -36.59
CA ASP A 26 21.84 12.17 -36.22
C ASP A 26 20.50 12.89 -35.95
N PHE A 27 19.34 12.27 -36.17
CA PHE A 27 18.06 12.88 -35.75
C PHE A 27 17.08 11.87 -35.14
N CYS A 28 16.78 12.05 -33.85
CA CYS A 28 15.71 11.32 -33.18
C CYS A 28 14.35 11.95 -33.53
N ARG A 29 13.55 11.24 -34.32
CA ARG A 29 12.18 11.64 -34.66
C ARG A 29 11.21 11.00 -33.68
N TYR A 30 10.49 11.81 -32.90
CA TYR A 30 9.39 11.32 -32.06
C TYR A 30 8.39 10.55 -32.93
N ASN A 31 8.22 9.26 -32.63
CA ASN A 31 7.23 8.42 -33.26
C ASN A 31 6.05 8.22 -32.30
N PRO A 32 4.94 8.95 -32.46
CA PRO A 32 3.75 8.78 -31.61
C PRO A 32 3.09 7.41 -31.76
N LYS A 33 3.50 6.60 -32.76
CA LYS A 33 3.02 5.24 -33.01
C LYS A 33 3.99 4.17 -32.51
N ALA A 34 5.15 4.54 -31.99
CA ALA A 34 6.04 3.56 -31.37
C ALA A 34 5.34 3.01 -30.12
N ASN A 35 5.23 1.69 -30.02
CA ASN A 35 4.71 1.05 -28.82
C ASN A 35 5.81 1.12 -27.76
N LEU A 36 5.82 2.23 -27.02
CA LEU A 36 6.84 2.52 -26.03
C LEU A 36 6.59 1.65 -24.80
N THR A 37 7.35 0.56 -24.70
CA THR A 37 7.28 -0.36 -23.57
C THR A 37 8.34 -0.01 -22.53
N GLU A 38 7.90 0.32 -21.31
CA GLU A 38 8.74 0.47 -20.12
C GLU A 38 8.47 -0.69 -19.17
N CYS A 39 9.49 -1.12 -18.43
CA CYS A 39 9.36 -2.10 -17.36
C CYS A 39 9.66 -1.42 -16.04
N ASP A 40 8.74 -1.46 -15.09
CA ASP A 40 8.96 -0.95 -13.73
C ASP A 40 8.48 -1.98 -12.69
N ALA A 41 8.95 -1.82 -11.46
CA ALA A 41 8.52 -2.60 -10.32
C ALA A 41 7.18 -2.07 -9.79
N VAL A 42 6.12 -2.86 -9.94
CA VAL A 42 4.81 -2.58 -9.36
C VAL A 42 4.79 -3.08 -7.92
N TYR A 43 4.52 -2.17 -6.98
CA TYR A 43 4.39 -2.51 -5.56
C TYR A 43 2.94 -2.81 -5.19
N VAL A 44 2.72 -4.00 -4.64
CA VAL A 44 1.46 -4.40 -4.05
C VAL A 44 1.52 -4.15 -2.55
N LYS A 45 0.67 -3.22 -2.10
CA LYS A 45 0.57 -2.82 -0.70
C LYS A 45 0.28 -4.01 0.22
N ARG A 46 0.92 -3.99 1.40
CA ARG A 46 0.63 -4.94 2.48
C ARG A 46 -0.80 -4.76 2.97
N THR A 47 -1.53 -5.86 3.16
CA THR A 47 -2.87 -5.88 3.80
C THR A 47 -2.86 -6.77 5.04
N LEU A 48 -3.95 -6.78 5.81
CA LEU A 48 -4.07 -7.52 7.09
C LEU A 48 -3.61 -8.99 7.02
N PHE A 49 -3.81 -9.63 5.86
CA PHE A 49 -3.53 -11.05 5.65
C PHE A 49 -2.48 -11.31 4.55
N ARG A 50 -1.92 -10.27 3.93
CA ARG A 50 -0.97 -10.43 2.81
C ARG A 50 0.25 -9.54 2.98
N LYS A 51 1.43 -10.16 3.00
CA LYS A 51 2.70 -9.44 2.98
C LYS A 51 2.78 -8.62 1.68
N GLY A 52 3.16 -7.35 1.79
CA GLY A 52 3.48 -6.52 0.64
C GLY A 52 4.63 -7.11 -0.15
N TRP A 53 4.55 -6.99 -1.47
CA TRP A 53 5.51 -7.57 -2.41
C TRP A 53 5.56 -6.70 -3.67
N SER A 54 6.64 -6.80 -4.41
CA SER A 54 6.82 -6.11 -5.68
C SER A 54 7.06 -7.13 -6.79
N TYR A 55 6.61 -6.81 -7.99
CA TYR A 55 6.91 -7.60 -9.18
C TYR A 55 7.23 -6.69 -10.36
N MET A 56 8.04 -7.19 -11.29
CA MET A 56 8.32 -6.48 -12.53
C MET A 56 7.11 -6.57 -13.44
N HIS A 57 6.65 -5.44 -13.95
CA HIS A 57 5.61 -5.38 -14.98
C HIS A 57 6.08 -4.50 -16.13
N CYS A 58 5.78 -4.91 -17.35
CA CYS A 58 6.17 -4.19 -18.55
C CYS A 58 4.93 -3.82 -19.33
N GLY A 59 4.87 -2.59 -19.80
CA GLY A 59 3.72 -2.09 -20.55
C GLY A 59 3.98 -0.69 -21.07
N LYS A 60 2.91 0.00 -21.47
CA LYS A 60 2.96 1.36 -21.97
C LYS A 60 3.46 2.33 -20.89
N LEU A 61 4.15 3.37 -21.34
CA LEU A 61 4.65 4.47 -20.52
C LEU A 61 3.51 5.25 -19.84
N GLU A 62 3.88 6.04 -18.83
CA GLU A 62 3.02 7.09 -18.29
C GLU A 62 2.54 8.08 -19.38
N GLY A 63 1.24 8.42 -19.35
CA GLY A 63 0.55 9.28 -20.31
C GLY A 63 0.13 8.60 -21.62
N ALA A 64 0.43 7.31 -21.81
CA ALA A 64 -0.05 6.56 -22.96
C ALA A 64 -1.52 6.16 -22.77
N SER A 65 -2.30 6.16 -23.85
CA SER A 65 -3.70 5.73 -23.77
C SER A 65 -3.82 4.24 -23.46
N CYS A 66 -4.73 3.90 -22.55
CA CYS A 66 -5.03 2.54 -22.09
C CYS A 66 -6.54 2.32 -21.94
N VAL A 67 -6.97 1.06 -22.03
CA VAL A 67 -8.33 0.64 -21.67
C VAL A 67 -8.32 -0.18 -20.38
N THR A 68 -7.26 -0.97 -20.19
CA THR A 68 -7.07 -1.80 -18.99
C THR A 68 -5.72 -1.53 -18.33
N ASP A 69 -5.64 -1.80 -17.02
CA ASP A 69 -4.46 -1.55 -16.20
C ASP A 69 -3.20 -2.31 -16.70
N ASP A 70 -3.38 -3.55 -17.14
CA ASP A 70 -2.31 -4.43 -17.62
C ASP A 70 -1.65 -3.97 -18.92
N GLU A 71 -2.24 -3.00 -19.62
CA GLU A 71 -1.59 -2.36 -20.76
C GLU A 71 -0.44 -1.45 -20.32
N CYS A 72 -0.41 -1.00 -19.05
CA CYS A 72 0.51 0.00 -18.54
C CYS A 72 1.69 -0.63 -17.78
N ALA A 73 2.89 -0.04 -17.88
CA ALA A 73 4.07 -0.48 -17.14
C ALA A 73 3.82 -0.52 -15.62
N TYR A 74 3.04 0.45 -15.12
CA TYR A 74 2.68 0.62 -13.72
C TYR A 74 1.46 -0.20 -13.29
N ASN A 75 0.89 -0.99 -14.21
CA ASN A 75 -0.36 -1.73 -14.02
C ASN A 75 -1.49 -0.83 -13.49
N LEU A 76 -1.64 0.35 -14.09
CA LEU A 76 -2.59 1.38 -13.66
C LEU A 76 -3.00 2.29 -14.81
N CYS A 77 -4.30 2.26 -15.12
CA CYS A 77 -4.97 3.07 -16.13
C CYS A 77 -6.00 3.99 -15.45
N ILE A 78 -5.78 5.30 -15.50
CA ILE A 78 -6.66 6.31 -14.91
C ILE A 78 -7.13 7.25 -16.01
N ASP A 79 -8.44 7.46 -16.10
CA ASP A 79 -9.06 8.35 -17.10
C ASP A 79 -8.64 8.06 -18.55
N GLY A 80 -8.33 6.79 -18.84
CA GLY A 80 -7.91 6.32 -20.17
C GLY A 80 -6.43 6.53 -20.48
N GLU A 81 -5.61 6.91 -19.49
CA GLU A 81 -4.17 7.08 -19.61
C GLU A 81 -3.40 6.30 -18.53
N CYS A 82 -2.23 5.79 -18.90
CA CYS A 82 -1.35 5.10 -17.98
C CYS A 82 -0.79 6.08 -16.96
N ALA A 83 -0.94 5.78 -15.67
CA ALA A 83 -0.51 6.65 -14.59
C ALA A 83 0.56 5.98 -13.73
N LYS A 84 1.57 6.74 -13.30
CA LYS A 84 2.55 6.27 -12.32
C LYS A 84 2.09 6.63 -10.92
N LEU A 85 1.80 5.62 -10.10
CA LEU A 85 1.50 5.84 -8.69
C LEU A 85 2.80 5.84 -7.90
N SER A 86 3.04 6.87 -7.08
CA SER A 86 4.20 6.95 -6.18
C SER A 86 4.13 5.97 -5.00
N ASN A 87 3.47 4.83 -5.17
CA ASN A 87 3.23 3.84 -4.12
C ASN A 87 4.49 3.02 -3.87
N GLY A 88 5.51 3.67 -3.31
CA GLY A 88 6.58 2.96 -2.62
C GLY A 88 6.09 2.41 -1.28
N PRO A 89 6.80 1.44 -0.68
CA PRO A 89 6.56 1.06 0.70
C PRO A 89 6.69 2.31 1.59
N SER A 90 5.59 2.74 2.20
CA SER A 90 5.60 3.82 3.19
C SER A 90 5.76 3.21 4.57
N ASP A 91 6.64 3.78 5.38
CA ASP A 91 6.81 3.38 6.79
C ASP A 91 5.52 3.50 7.61
N SER A 92 4.59 4.36 7.17
CA SER A 92 3.27 4.54 7.79
C SER A 92 2.34 3.33 7.69
N ASP A 93 2.55 2.45 6.71
CA ASP A 93 1.65 1.31 6.48
C ASP A 93 1.74 0.27 7.60
N ASN A 94 2.87 0.19 8.30
CA ASN A 94 3.03 -0.71 9.44
C ASN A 94 2.25 -0.20 10.68
N LEU A 95 2.20 1.12 10.90
CA LEU A 95 1.55 1.70 12.08
C LEU A 95 0.04 1.46 12.07
N ILE A 96 -0.61 1.68 10.93
CA ILE A 96 -2.07 1.48 10.78
C ILE A 96 -2.45 0.02 11.07
N MET A 97 -1.65 -0.91 10.56
CA MET A 97 -1.85 -2.35 10.75
C MET A 97 -1.69 -2.78 12.21
N ILE A 98 -0.66 -2.25 12.89
CA ILE A 98 -0.42 -2.49 14.31
C ILE A 98 -1.61 -2.01 15.14
N VAL A 99 -2.14 -0.82 14.85
CA VAL A 99 -3.32 -0.26 15.53
C VAL A 99 -4.54 -1.17 15.38
N TYR A 100 -4.87 -1.63 14.17
CA TYR A 100 -6.00 -2.54 13.96
C TYR A 100 -5.83 -3.89 14.67
N PHE A 101 -4.59 -4.40 14.72
CA PHE A 101 -4.28 -5.64 15.42
C PHE A 101 -4.54 -5.52 16.93
N TYR A 102 -4.05 -4.44 17.55
CA TYR A 102 -4.32 -4.19 18.98
C TYR A 102 -5.80 -3.94 19.25
N LEU A 103 -6.50 -3.22 18.37
CA LEU A 103 -7.95 -3.00 18.48
C LEU A 103 -8.70 -4.34 18.43
N GLY A 104 -8.35 -5.22 17.49
CA GLY A 104 -8.92 -6.57 17.39
C GLY A 104 -8.71 -7.41 18.67
N ILE A 105 -7.49 -7.43 19.22
CA ILE A 105 -7.20 -8.14 20.47
C ILE A 105 -8.01 -7.57 21.64
N THR A 106 -8.12 -6.25 21.75
CA THR A 106 -8.87 -5.63 22.85
C THR A 106 -10.36 -5.98 22.81
N VAL A 107 -10.98 -5.98 21.63
CA VAL A 107 -12.38 -6.39 21.45
C VAL A 107 -12.57 -7.87 21.81
N LEU A 108 -11.66 -8.74 21.36
CA LEU A 108 -11.72 -10.17 21.64
C LEU A 108 -11.57 -10.46 23.14
N ALA A 109 -10.64 -9.76 23.81
CA ALA A 109 -10.45 -9.87 25.25
C ALA A 109 -11.70 -9.45 26.03
N LEU A 110 -12.33 -8.33 25.65
CA LEU A 110 -13.59 -7.88 26.28
C LEU A 110 -14.72 -8.89 26.04
N ALA A 111 -14.84 -9.44 24.84
CA ALA A 111 -15.86 -10.44 24.51
C ALA A 111 -15.74 -11.73 25.36
N ILE A 112 -14.52 -12.10 25.76
CA ILE A 112 -14.27 -13.28 26.62
C ILE A 112 -14.40 -12.91 28.11
N LEU A 113 -13.89 -11.76 28.53
CA LEU A 113 -13.88 -11.35 29.93
C LEU A 113 -15.27 -10.95 30.42
N CYS A 114 -16.08 -10.24 29.63
CA CYS A 114 -17.43 -9.83 30.02
C CYS A 114 -18.35 -10.98 30.47
N PRO A 115 -18.46 -12.11 29.73
CA PRO A 115 -19.28 -13.24 30.17
C PRO A 115 -18.68 -13.95 31.40
N LEU A 116 -17.34 -14.06 31.50
CA LEU A 116 -16.69 -14.62 32.69
C LEU A 116 -16.97 -13.79 33.95
N TYR A 117 -16.91 -12.45 33.82
CA TYR A 117 -17.23 -11.52 34.90
C TYR A 117 -18.70 -11.61 35.29
N SER A 118 -19.61 -11.66 34.31
CA SER A 118 -21.05 -11.79 34.54
C SER A 118 -21.39 -13.11 35.24
N TYR A 119 -20.81 -14.21 34.80
CA TYR A 119 -20.96 -15.53 35.42
C TYR A 119 -20.45 -15.56 36.86
N CYS A 120 -19.22 -15.07 37.11
CA CYS A 120 -18.65 -15.01 38.46
C CYS A 120 -19.44 -14.08 39.40
N TYR A 121 -19.97 -12.97 38.89
CA TYR A 121 -20.76 -12.00 39.67
C TYR A 121 -22.09 -12.59 40.18
N ILE A 122 -22.73 -13.42 39.34
CA ILE A 122 -23.98 -14.11 39.69
C ILE A 122 -23.71 -15.24 40.70
N HIS A 123 -22.70 -16.07 40.46
CA HIS A 123 -22.45 -17.26 41.29
C HIS A 123 -21.69 -17.03 42.60
N GLN A 124 -20.92 -15.94 42.74
CA GLN A 124 -20.10 -15.67 43.93
C GLN A 124 -20.44 -14.32 44.59
N PRO A 125 -21.63 -14.19 45.24
CA PRO A 125 -22.10 -12.93 45.82
C PRO A 125 -21.17 -12.38 46.90
N LYS A 126 -20.43 -13.26 47.58
CA LYS A 126 -19.49 -12.90 48.67
C LYS A 126 -18.26 -12.12 48.19
N ASN A 127 -17.90 -12.22 46.91
CA ASN A 127 -16.67 -11.64 46.35
C ASN A 127 -16.92 -10.51 45.33
N ARG A 128 -18.15 -10.00 45.19
CA ARG A 128 -18.54 -8.99 44.17
C ARG A 128 -17.62 -7.77 44.13
N LYS A 129 -17.22 -7.23 45.28
CA LYS A 129 -16.33 -6.05 45.36
C LYS A 129 -14.95 -6.32 44.74
N LYS A 130 -14.41 -7.52 44.92
CA LYS A 130 -13.11 -7.93 44.34
C LYS A 130 -13.22 -8.10 42.82
N ILE A 131 -14.31 -8.69 42.35
CA ILE A 131 -14.57 -8.93 40.93
C ILE A 131 -14.68 -7.60 40.16
N VAL A 132 -15.45 -6.65 40.68
CA VAL A 132 -15.59 -5.29 40.09
C VAL A 132 -14.25 -4.55 40.08
N PHE A 133 -13.45 -4.68 41.15
CA PHE A 133 -12.12 -4.09 41.21
C PHE A 133 -11.20 -4.64 40.11
N PHE A 134 -11.16 -5.96 39.90
CA PHE A 134 -10.35 -6.57 38.84
C PHE A 134 -10.82 -6.18 37.42
N ALA A 135 -12.14 -6.06 37.20
CA ALA A 135 -12.69 -5.58 35.93
C ALA A 135 -12.29 -4.12 35.65
N ALA A 136 -12.36 -3.25 36.66
CA ALA A 136 -11.94 -1.87 36.53
C ALA A 136 -10.43 -1.74 36.26
N VAL A 137 -9.60 -2.52 36.95
CA VAL A 137 -8.14 -2.55 36.73
C VAL A 137 -7.78 -3.05 35.33
N THR A 138 -8.43 -4.11 34.84
CA THR A 138 -8.17 -4.63 33.49
C THR A 138 -8.57 -3.62 32.41
N VAL A 139 -9.72 -2.94 32.56
CA VAL A 139 -10.10 -1.84 31.66
C VAL A 139 -9.10 -0.68 31.73
N PHE A 140 -8.65 -0.30 32.93
CA PHE A 140 -7.69 0.80 33.09
C PHE A 140 -6.32 0.48 32.47
N ILE A 141 -5.84 -0.76 32.61
CA ILE A 141 -4.60 -1.24 31.97
C ILE A 141 -4.77 -1.22 30.44
N LEU A 142 -5.90 -1.70 29.92
CA LEU A 142 -6.17 -1.65 28.49
C LEU A 142 -6.19 -0.20 27.97
N LEU A 143 -6.86 0.72 28.67
CA LEU A 143 -6.90 2.14 28.29
C LEU A 143 -5.51 2.80 28.35
N SER A 144 -4.67 2.45 29.32
CA SER A 144 -3.33 3.05 29.43
C SER A 144 -2.33 2.52 28.39
N ILE A 145 -2.60 1.38 27.75
CA ILE A 145 -1.85 0.93 26.56
C ILE A 145 -2.14 1.83 25.34
N TRP A 146 -3.32 2.46 25.27
CA TRP A 146 -3.70 3.34 24.15
C TRP A 146 -3.29 4.80 24.32
N VAL A 147 -2.97 5.24 25.55
CA VAL A 147 -2.67 6.65 25.87
C VAL A 147 -1.17 6.96 25.80
N LYS A 148 -0.32 5.96 25.53
CA LYS A 148 1.14 6.10 25.52
C LYS A 148 1.69 6.03 24.10
#